data_AF-A0A4R6WL95-F1
#
_entry.id   AF-A0A4R6WL95-F1
#
_cell.length_a   1.000
_cell.length_b   1.000
_cell.length_c   1.000
_cell.angle_alpha   90.00
_cell.angle_beta   90.00
_cell.angle_gamma   90.00
#
_symmetry.space_group_name_H-M   'P 1'
#
loop_
_entity.id
_entity.type
_entity.pdbx_description
1 polymer ?
#
loop_
_entity_poly.entity_id
_entity_poly.type
_entity_poly.pdbx_seq_one_letter_code
_entity_poly.pdbx_strand_id
1 'polypeptide(L)'
;MSAEIQISIIEKIKKRLNIDSEIELVDLYDLVFKTRSIYHPDKYLDNESRKEATEKFIEYSGLLKELKLYIDRVKFEKGGSELILFEDTIESIQDKSHIVYLEEQISELKSILKEKEDLISELNSTLSELIATLEKVRGNHVNELGKDIEKFYKPKPRNLLYLGVSTITIISINLLKDMRSIKQNVTEFFPFDITYLNIFFFSIILLVVTNFLINRLVLAKVLNIAEKLKTNKVLNDFFKKNNETNYPRYDVSNYFFTESKIEQYIETSFYENAYFKILNKLNKDFGAKSISYLKQVFIYNLIEKDLIKIGKAEKLDRKFTVLG
;
A
#
# COMPACT_ATOMS: atom_id res chain seq x y z
N MET A 1 17.01 39.05 56.75
CA MET A 1 17.27 38.30 55.50
C MET A 1 16.03 38.06 54.64
N SER A 2 14.86 37.60 55.14
CA SER A 2 13.65 37.48 54.28
C SER A 2 13.09 38.84 53.83
N ALA A 3 13.09 39.86 54.70
CA ALA A 3 12.57 41.19 54.39
C ALA A 3 13.42 41.96 53.34
N GLU A 4 14.75 41.81 53.34
CA GLU A 4 15.63 42.46 52.35
C GLU A 4 15.46 41.88 50.93
N ILE A 5 15.23 40.57 50.81
CA ILE A 5 14.93 39.91 49.53
C ILE A 5 13.53 40.33 49.03
N GLN A 6 12.59 40.55 49.95
CA GLN A 6 11.21 40.93 49.66
C GLN A 6 11.09 42.35 49.07
N ILE A 7 11.84 43.32 49.59
CA ILE A 7 11.89 44.70 49.07
C ILE A 7 12.56 44.73 47.68
N SER A 8 13.55 43.87 47.46
CA SER A 8 14.33 43.83 46.22
C SER A 8 13.50 43.48 44.97
N ILE A 9 12.50 42.57 45.05
CA ILE A 9 11.71 42.15 43.88
C ILE A 9 10.75 43.26 43.42
N ILE A 10 10.04 43.89 44.36
CA ILE A 10 9.10 44.98 44.05
C ILE A 10 9.87 46.18 43.49
N GLU A 11 11.00 46.56 44.10
CA GLU A 11 11.85 47.66 43.61
C GLU A 11 12.45 47.36 42.23
N LYS A 12 12.91 46.12 41.98
CA LYS A 12 13.41 45.68 40.68
C LYS A 12 12.36 45.84 39.58
N ILE A 13 11.11 45.45 39.87
CA ILE A 13 9.99 45.56 38.92
C ILE A 13 9.59 47.02 38.71
N LYS A 14 9.47 47.82 39.78
CA LYS A 14 9.18 49.26 39.70
C LYS A 14 10.22 50.01 38.89
N LYS A 15 11.51 49.74 39.13
CA LYS A 15 12.62 50.33 38.37
C LYS A 15 12.54 49.95 36.89
N ARG A 16 12.16 48.71 36.57
CA ARG A 16 12.06 48.27 35.18
C ARG A 16 10.87 48.89 34.45
N LEU A 17 9.74 49.09 35.15
CA LEU A 17 8.54 49.74 34.63
C LEU A 17 8.56 51.27 34.74
N ASN A 18 9.61 51.84 35.35
CA ASN A 18 9.78 53.26 35.61
C ASN A 18 8.61 53.87 36.43
N ILE A 19 8.25 53.19 37.53
CA ILE A 19 7.17 53.60 38.45
C ILE A 19 7.79 54.10 39.76
N ASP A 20 7.61 55.38 40.05
CA ASP A 20 8.11 56.02 41.28
C ASP A 20 7.07 56.05 42.41
N SER A 21 5.80 55.73 42.11
CA SER A 21 4.70 55.78 43.09
C SER A 21 4.55 54.49 43.90
N GLU A 22 3.91 54.60 45.06
CA GLU A 22 3.33 53.43 45.73
C GLU A 22 2.22 52.84 44.84
N ILE A 23 2.25 51.52 44.69
CA ILE A 23 1.32 50.77 43.86
C ILE A 23 1.02 49.47 44.58
N GLU A 24 -0.23 49.03 44.55
CA GLU A 24 -0.62 47.77 45.17
C GLU A 24 -0.01 46.59 44.41
N LEU A 25 0.21 45.49 45.13
CA LEU A 25 0.88 44.29 44.61
C LEU A 25 0.15 43.69 43.40
N VAL A 26 -1.18 43.76 43.42
CA VAL A 26 -2.08 43.27 42.37
C VAL A 26 -1.97 44.16 41.13
N ASP A 27 -2.03 45.48 41.32
CA ASP A 27 -1.88 46.45 40.23
C ASP A 27 -0.49 46.36 39.58
N LEU A 28 0.55 46.10 40.37
CA LEU A 28 1.89 45.86 39.87
C LEU A 28 1.94 44.61 38.99
N TYR A 29 1.31 43.52 39.42
CA TYR A 29 1.22 42.28 38.65
C TYR A 29 0.48 42.49 37.32
N ASP A 30 -0.62 43.24 37.35
CA ASP A 30 -1.41 43.57 36.17
C ASP A 30 -0.65 44.44 35.19
N LEU A 31 0.15 45.38 35.69
CA LEU A 31 0.96 46.26 34.86
C LEU A 31 2.10 45.49 34.20
N VAL A 32 2.77 44.58 34.93
CA VAL A 32 3.76 43.66 34.36
C VAL A 32 3.13 42.76 33.30
N PHE A 33 1.96 42.17 33.58
CA PHE A 33 1.25 41.31 32.64
C PHE A 33 0.85 42.06 31.36
N LYS A 34 0.28 43.27 31.47
CA LYS A 34 -0.06 44.11 30.33
C LYS A 34 1.17 44.49 29.51
N THR A 35 2.25 44.87 30.17
CA THR A 35 3.52 45.24 29.52
C THR A 35 4.11 44.05 28.77
N ARG A 36 4.13 42.87 29.38
CA ARG A 36 4.51 41.61 28.73
C ARG A 36 3.67 41.36 27.48
N SER A 37 2.34 41.50 27.56
CA SER A 37 1.44 41.30 26.42
C SER A 37 1.64 42.31 25.29
N ILE A 38 2.10 43.53 25.57
CA ILE A 38 2.47 44.52 24.54
C ILE A 38 3.66 44.01 23.74
N TYR A 39 4.66 43.45 24.40
CA TYR A 39 5.89 42.94 23.77
C TYR A 39 5.78 41.49 23.25
N HIS A 40 4.57 40.94 23.08
CA HIS A 40 4.43 39.59 22.54
C HIS A 40 5.02 39.51 21.11
N PRO A 41 5.94 38.58 20.81
CA PRO A 41 6.69 38.57 19.54
C PRO A 41 5.79 38.45 18.30
N ASP A 42 4.66 37.75 18.42
CA ASP A 42 3.67 37.60 17.33
C ASP A 42 3.04 38.93 16.87
N LYS A 43 3.14 40.02 17.65
CA LYS A 43 2.65 41.35 17.25
C LYS A 43 3.58 42.08 16.27
N TYR A 44 4.79 41.58 16.07
CA TYR A 44 5.83 42.25 15.29
C TYR A 44 6.13 41.44 14.02
N LEU A 45 5.99 42.08 12.85
CA LEU A 45 6.24 41.46 11.54
C LEU A 45 7.72 41.50 11.15
N ASP A 46 8.41 42.58 11.53
CA ASP A 46 9.82 42.80 11.24
C ASP A 46 10.75 41.96 12.14
N ASN A 47 11.86 41.46 11.59
CA ASN A 47 12.75 40.54 12.29
C ASN A 47 13.56 41.21 13.42
N GLU A 48 14.01 42.46 13.24
CA GLU A 48 14.75 43.18 14.29
C GLU A 48 13.81 43.55 15.43
N SER A 49 12.64 44.09 15.07
CA SER A 49 11.58 44.45 16.03
C SER A 49 11.06 43.23 16.82
N ARG A 50 10.93 42.07 16.15
CA ARG A 50 10.53 40.80 16.79
C ARG A 50 11.59 40.29 17.75
N LYS A 51 12.88 40.44 17.42
CA LYS A 51 13.98 40.03 18.31
C LYS A 51 13.99 40.87 19.59
N GLU A 52 13.90 42.20 19.46
CA GLU A 52 13.83 43.10 20.62
C GLU A 52 12.57 42.83 21.47
N ALA A 53 11.42 42.60 20.82
CA ALA A 53 10.19 42.22 21.52
C ALA A 53 10.33 40.88 22.26
N THR A 54 11.01 39.90 21.66
CA THR A 54 11.26 38.58 22.28
C THR A 54 12.11 38.72 23.55
N GLU A 55 13.19 39.50 23.50
CA GLU A 55 14.06 39.74 24.66
C GLU A 55 13.28 40.40 25.81
N LYS A 56 12.48 41.43 25.52
CA LYS A 56 11.61 42.09 26.51
C LYS A 56 10.53 41.15 27.03
N PHE A 57 9.92 40.34 26.17
CA PHE A 57 8.90 39.37 26.56
C PHE A 57 9.44 38.32 27.54
N ILE A 58 10.64 37.79 27.28
CA ILE A 58 11.33 36.85 28.17
C ILE A 58 11.60 37.52 29.52
N GLU A 59 12.13 38.74 29.50
CA GLU A 59 12.43 39.50 30.71
C GLU A 59 11.18 39.74 31.58
N TYR A 60 10.11 40.27 31.01
CA TYR A 60 8.87 40.52 31.75
C TYR A 60 8.18 39.23 32.20
N SER A 61 8.32 38.12 31.47
CA SER A 61 7.84 36.81 31.91
C SER A 61 8.61 36.30 33.13
N GLY A 62 9.92 36.53 33.17
CA GLY A 62 10.75 36.25 34.36
C GLY A 62 10.33 37.07 35.57
N LEU A 63 10.13 38.38 35.39
CA LEU A 63 9.65 39.27 36.45
C LEU A 63 8.26 38.87 36.97
N LEU A 64 7.37 38.44 36.09
CA LEU A 64 6.03 38.00 36.44
C LEU A 64 6.05 36.69 37.27
N LYS A 65 6.94 35.75 36.92
CA LYS A 65 7.19 34.53 37.73
C LYS A 65 7.75 34.88 39.11
N GLU A 66 8.75 35.76 39.19
CA GLU A 66 9.31 36.21 40.47
C GLU A 66 8.26 36.90 41.35
N LEU A 67 7.45 37.79 40.76
CA LEU A 67 6.38 38.50 41.47
C LEU A 67 5.28 37.56 41.95
N LYS A 68 4.91 36.55 41.15
CA LYS A 68 3.93 35.54 41.58
C LYS A 68 4.43 34.76 42.79
N LEU A 69 5.67 34.26 42.75
CA LEU A 69 6.26 33.52 43.87
C LEU A 69 6.30 34.37 45.15
N TYR A 70 6.53 35.68 44.99
CA TYR A 70 6.43 36.64 46.08
C TYR A 70 4.99 36.76 46.61
N ILE A 71 4.00 36.95 45.73
CA ILE A 71 2.57 37.04 46.09
C ILE A 71 2.12 35.77 46.84
N ASP A 72 2.49 34.60 46.31
CA ASP A 72 2.15 33.31 46.92
C ASP A 72 2.76 33.20 48.32
N ARG A 73 4.01 33.65 48.53
CA ARG A 73 4.63 33.69 49.87
C ARG A 73 3.88 34.62 50.82
N VAL A 74 3.55 35.84 50.38
CA VAL A 74 2.78 36.81 51.19
C VAL A 74 1.40 36.24 51.55
N LYS A 75 0.77 35.48 50.64
CA LYS A 75 -0.48 34.76 50.89
C LYS A 75 -0.35 33.76 52.04
N PHE A 76 0.74 32.99 52.10
CA PHE A 76 0.99 32.04 53.20
C PHE A 76 1.30 32.73 54.54
N GLU A 77 1.77 33.97 54.52
CA GLU A 77 2.09 34.75 55.72
C GLU A 77 0.86 35.47 56.31
N LYS A 78 -0.22 35.67 55.54
CA LYS A 78 -1.47 36.30 56.01
C LYS A 78 -2.42 35.32 56.70
N GLY A 79 -3.07 35.77 57.77
CA GLY A 79 -4.06 34.98 58.52
C GLY A 79 -5.38 34.78 57.76
N GLY A 80 -6.14 33.73 58.12
CA GLY A 80 -7.37 33.30 57.42
C GLY A 80 -8.45 34.38 57.22
N SER A 81 -8.55 35.36 58.12
CA SER A 81 -9.52 36.46 58.03
C SER A 81 -9.14 37.55 57.02
N GLU A 82 -7.84 37.74 56.75
CA GLU A 82 -7.39 38.69 55.73
C GLU A 82 -7.48 38.08 54.34
N LEU A 83 -7.30 36.76 54.21
CA LEU A 83 -7.37 36.05 52.93
C LEU A 83 -8.71 36.21 52.20
N ILE A 84 -9.82 36.30 52.93
CA ILE A 84 -11.17 36.45 52.36
C ILE A 84 -11.30 37.78 51.60
N LEU A 85 -10.63 38.85 52.06
CA LEU A 85 -10.66 40.16 51.38
C LEU A 85 -9.78 40.21 50.13
N PHE A 86 -8.87 39.25 49.97
CA PHE A 86 -7.94 39.17 48.83
C PHE A 86 -8.29 38.03 47.86
N GLU A 87 -9.36 37.28 48.11
CA GLU A 87 -9.69 36.04 47.37
C GLU A 87 -9.83 36.29 45.86
N ASP A 88 -10.69 37.23 45.47
CA ASP A 88 -10.91 37.61 44.06
C ASP A 88 -9.62 38.09 43.36
N THR A 89 -8.78 38.85 44.09
CA THR A 89 -7.52 39.37 43.53
C THR A 89 -6.49 38.26 43.33
N ILE A 90 -6.43 37.31 44.27
CA ILE A 90 -5.54 36.16 44.20
C ILE A 90 -6.01 35.21 43.09
N GLU A 91 -7.31 35.00 42.95
CA GLU A 91 -7.90 34.22 41.85
C GLU A 91 -7.53 34.83 40.49
N SER A 92 -7.65 36.15 40.33
CA SER A 92 -7.21 36.84 39.10
C SER A 92 -5.72 36.64 38.79
N ILE A 93 -4.86 36.68 39.80
CA ILE A 93 -3.41 36.41 39.65
C ILE A 93 -3.17 34.95 39.27
N GLN A 94 -3.91 34.02 39.88
CA GLN A 94 -3.84 32.60 39.56
C GLN A 94 -4.27 32.33 38.11
N ASP A 95 -5.38 32.89 37.66
CA ASP A 95 -5.87 32.77 36.28
C ASP A 95 -4.85 33.31 35.28
N LYS A 96 -4.33 34.52 35.50
CA LYS A 96 -3.30 35.13 34.66
C LYS A 96 -2.02 34.29 34.63
N SER A 97 -1.66 33.70 35.76
CA SER A 97 -0.51 32.79 35.81
C SER A 97 -0.75 31.48 35.08
N HIS A 98 -1.99 30.98 35.10
CA HIS A 98 -2.38 29.80 34.34
C HIS A 98 -2.34 30.08 32.85
N ILE A 99 -2.75 31.28 32.42
CA ILE A 99 -2.57 31.76 31.04
C ILE A 99 -1.09 31.73 30.64
N VAL A 100 -0.19 32.28 31.47
CA VAL A 100 1.27 32.24 31.19
C VAL A 100 1.78 30.80 31.04
N TYR A 101 1.33 29.91 31.91
CA TYR A 101 1.71 28.49 31.86
C TYR A 101 1.20 27.80 30.58
N LEU A 102 -0.04 28.08 30.18
CA LEU A 102 -0.60 27.56 28.93
C LEU A 102 0.12 28.14 27.69
N GLU A 103 0.51 29.42 27.72
CA GLU A 103 1.32 30.03 26.66
C GLU A 103 2.70 29.36 26.53
N GLU A 104 3.35 29.03 27.65
CA GLU A 104 4.62 28.27 27.68
C GLU A 104 4.45 26.88 27.06
N GLN A 105 3.38 26.15 27.42
CA GLN A 105 3.08 24.85 26.81
C GLN A 105 2.79 24.94 25.32
N ILE A 106 2.05 25.96 24.87
CA ILE A 106 1.78 26.18 23.45
C ILE A 106 3.09 26.43 22.70
N SER A 107 4.01 27.20 23.28
CA SER A 107 5.33 27.44 22.71
C SER A 107 6.15 26.15 22.58
N GLU A 108 6.18 25.32 23.63
CA GLU A 108 6.85 24.02 23.62
C GLU A 108 6.26 23.08 22.57
N LEU A 109 4.92 22.96 22.53
CA LEU A 109 4.22 22.14 21.54
C LEU A 109 4.47 22.61 20.10
N LYS A 110 4.53 23.93 19.85
CA LYS A 110 4.91 24.47 18.54
C LYS A 110 6.34 24.09 18.16
N SER A 111 7.28 24.11 19.11
CA SER A 111 8.65 23.67 18.87
C SER A 111 8.73 22.18 18.52
N ILE A 112 8.01 21.34 19.27
CA ILE A 112 7.94 19.90 19.01
C ILE A 112 7.31 19.63 17.64
N LEU A 113 6.22 20.33 17.31
CA LEU A 113 5.54 20.18 16.03
C LEU A 113 6.49 20.49 14.87
N LYS A 114 7.23 21.59 14.96
CA LYS A 114 8.24 21.97 13.96
C LYS A 114 9.34 20.90 13.81
N GLU A 115 9.86 20.37 14.92
CA GLU A 115 10.85 19.28 14.88
C GLU A 115 10.29 18.03 14.19
N LYS A 116 9.03 17.68 14.46
CA LYS A 116 8.37 16.54 13.79
C LYS A 116 8.14 16.79 12.30
N GLU A 117 7.80 18.01 11.89
CA GLU A 117 7.67 18.38 10.48
C GLU A 117 9.01 18.29 9.74
N ASP A 118 10.09 18.77 10.36
CA ASP A 118 11.45 18.67 9.80
C ASP A 118 11.87 17.20 9.63
N LEU A 119 11.60 16.34 10.62
CA LEU A 119 11.83 14.89 10.54
C LEU A 119 11.00 14.22 9.44
N ILE A 120 9.73 14.60 9.27
CA ILE A 120 8.89 14.08 8.18
C ILE A 120 9.46 14.49 6.81
N SER A 121 9.96 15.72 6.68
CA SER A 121 10.62 16.19 5.46
C SER A 121 11.86 15.37 5.12
N GLU A 122 12.70 15.08 6.13
CA GLU A 122 13.89 14.23 5.98
C GLU A 122 13.55 12.77 5.64
N LEU A 123 12.52 12.20 6.28
CA LEU A 123 12.03 10.85 5.95
C LEU A 123 11.49 10.78 4.52
N ASN A 124 10.79 11.80 4.06
CA ASN A 124 10.29 11.84 2.68
C ASN A 124 11.42 11.98 1.66
N SER A 125 12.46 12.77 1.95
CA SER A 125 13.61 12.90 1.05
C SER A 125 14.38 11.58 0.93
N THR A 126 14.66 10.91 2.06
CA THR A 126 15.32 9.60 2.08
C THR A 126 14.49 8.51 1.38
N LEU A 127 13.17 8.50 1.57
CA LEU A 127 12.28 7.57 0.89
C LEU A 127 12.29 7.80 -0.62
N SER A 128 12.30 9.06 -1.08
CA SER A 128 12.39 9.37 -2.51
C SER A 128 13.70 8.90 -3.14
N GLU A 129 14.82 9.04 -2.42
CA GLU A 129 16.12 8.54 -2.85
C GLU A 129 16.17 7.00 -2.90
N LEU A 130 15.54 6.34 -1.92
CA LEU A 130 15.42 4.88 -1.90
C LEU A 130 14.56 4.35 -3.06
N ILE A 131 13.46 5.03 -3.39
CA ILE A 131 12.64 4.68 -4.57
C ILE A 131 13.47 4.84 -5.84
N ALA A 132 14.17 5.97 -6.02
CA ALA A 132 15.00 6.22 -7.20
C ALA A 132 16.13 5.19 -7.35
N THR A 133 16.75 4.76 -6.24
CA THR A 133 17.77 3.70 -6.26
C THR A 133 17.16 2.33 -6.58
N LEU A 134 16.01 1.98 -6.00
CA LEU A 134 15.29 0.75 -6.34
C LEU A 134 14.87 0.70 -7.81
N GLU A 135 14.40 1.81 -8.37
CA GLU A 135 14.06 1.89 -9.80
C GLU A 135 15.29 1.71 -10.69
N LYS A 136 16.44 2.31 -10.33
CA LYS A 136 17.71 2.10 -11.04
C LYS A 136 18.18 0.64 -10.96
N VAL A 137 18.14 0.04 -9.77
CA VAL A 137 18.54 -1.36 -9.56
C VAL A 137 17.59 -2.30 -10.29
N ARG A 138 16.28 -2.11 -10.18
CA ARG A 138 15.27 -2.91 -10.89
C ARG A 138 15.40 -2.74 -12.39
N GLY A 139 15.55 -1.51 -12.88
CA GLY A 139 15.69 -1.21 -14.31
C GLY A 139 16.94 -1.82 -14.93
N ASN A 140 18.10 -1.74 -14.26
CA ASN A 140 19.34 -2.30 -14.79
C ASN A 140 19.38 -3.81 -14.62
N HIS A 141 19.07 -4.31 -13.42
CA HIS A 141 19.27 -5.72 -13.10
C HIS A 141 18.20 -6.62 -13.74
N VAL A 142 16.93 -6.20 -13.79
CA VAL A 142 15.87 -6.98 -14.47
C VAL A 142 16.05 -6.99 -15.99
N ASN A 143 16.56 -5.90 -16.59
CA ASN A 143 16.83 -5.88 -18.02
C ASN A 143 18.08 -6.69 -18.40
N GLU A 144 19.12 -6.69 -17.56
CA GLU A 144 20.31 -7.53 -17.75
C GLU A 144 19.98 -9.01 -17.54
N LEU A 145 19.37 -9.37 -16.40
CA LEU A 145 18.91 -10.74 -16.15
C LEU A 145 17.88 -11.19 -17.20
N GLY A 146 16.99 -10.31 -17.63
CA GLY A 146 16.01 -10.59 -18.69
C GLY A 146 16.69 -10.90 -20.02
N LYS A 147 17.70 -10.12 -20.42
CA LYS A 147 18.49 -10.37 -21.64
C LYS A 147 19.33 -11.64 -21.53
N ASP A 148 19.92 -11.90 -20.37
CA ASP A 148 20.71 -13.10 -20.16
C ASP A 148 19.84 -14.36 -20.12
N ILE A 149 18.72 -14.33 -19.40
CA ILE A 149 17.72 -15.41 -19.39
C ILE A 149 17.16 -15.61 -20.80
N GLU A 150 16.82 -14.55 -21.53
CA GLU A 150 16.37 -14.66 -22.92
C GLU A 150 17.45 -15.30 -23.80
N LYS A 151 18.73 -14.95 -23.59
CA LYS A 151 19.85 -15.52 -24.35
C LYS A 151 20.11 -17.00 -24.02
N PHE A 152 19.90 -17.43 -22.77
CA PHE A 152 20.07 -18.81 -22.33
C PHE A 152 18.86 -19.71 -22.65
N TYR A 153 17.64 -19.17 -22.55
CA TYR A 153 16.41 -19.96 -22.63
C TYR A 153 15.66 -19.83 -23.94
N LYS A 154 15.91 -18.82 -24.79
CA LYS A 154 15.27 -18.73 -26.11
C LYS A 154 15.91 -19.79 -27.01
N PRO A 155 15.24 -20.93 -27.22
CA PRO A 155 15.84 -22.01 -27.99
C PRO A 155 15.89 -21.53 -29.44
N LYS A 156 17.08 -21.52 -30.06
CA LYS A 156 17.19 -21.20 -31.48
C LYS A 156 16.21 -22.11 -32.23
N PRO A 157 15.21 -21.58 -32.96
CA PRO A 157 14.09 -22.37 -33.49
C PRO A 157 14.53 -23.51 -34.42
N ARG A 158 15.74 -23.41 -34.99
CA ARG A 158 16.37 -24.50 -35.74
C ARG A 158 16.78 -25.70 -34.88
N ASN A 159 17.26 -25.51 -33.64
CA ASN A 159 17.78 -26.62 -32.83
C ASN A 159 16.67 -27.50 -32.23
N LEU A 160 15.51 -26.93 -31.85
CA LEU A 160 14.38 -27.73 -31.32
C LEU A 160 13.72 -28.59 -32.38
N LEU A 161 13.58 -28.09 -33.61
CA LEU A 161 13.07 -28.88 -34.73
C LEU A 161 14.03 -30.02 -35.07
N TYR A 162 15.34 -29.74 -35.13
CA TYR A 162 16.35 -30.78 -35.35
C TYR A 162 16.41 -31.82 -34.22
N LEU A 163 16.34 -31.41 -32.96
CA LEU A 163 16.31 -32.31 -31.80
C LEU A 163 15.01 -33.12 -31.74
N GLY A 164 13.86 -32.50 -32.03
CA GLY A 164 12.57 -33.19 -32.07
C GLY A 164 12.52 -34.23 -33.19
N VAL A 165 12.95 -33.84 -34.40
CA VAL A 165 13.02 -34.75 -35.56
C VAL A 165 14.06 -35.83 -35.32
N SER A 166 15.25 -35.54 -34.80
CA SER A 166 16.27 -36.57 -34.52
C SER A 166 15.80 -37.55 -33.45
N THR A 167 15.16 -37.09 -32.38
CA THR A 167 14.64 -37.95 -31.32
C THR A 167 13.52 -38.84 -31.85
N ILE A 168 12.57 -38.30 -32.62
CA ILE A 168 11.52 -39.09 -33.26
C ILE A 168 12.11 -40.11 -34.24
N THR A 169 13.16 -39.73 -34.97
CA THR A 169 13.82 -40.63 -35.94
C THR A 169 14.57 -41.76 -35.24
N ILE A 170 15.29 -41.47 -34.15
CA ILE A 170 15.99 -42.46 -33.32
C ILE A 170 14.98 -43.42 -32.67
N ILE A 171 13.89 -42.89 -32.10
CA ILE A 171 12.81 -43.71 -31.55
C ILE A 171 12.20 -44.59 -32.65
N SER A 172 11.96 -44.04 -33.85
CA SER A 172 11.41 -44.80 -34.98
C SER A 172 12.36 -45.91 -35.44
N ILE A 173 13.66 -45.64 -35.52
CA ILE A 173 14.68 -46.64 -35.91
C ILE A 173 14.78 -47.75 -34.86
N ASN A 174 14.79 -47.40 -33.56
CA ASN A 174 14.82 -48.38 -32.49
C ASN A 174 13.55 -49.24 -32.46
N LEU A 175 12.36 -48.62 -32.61
CA LEU A 175 11.11 -49.35 -32.73
C LEU A 175 11.08 -50.28 -33.95
N LEU A 176 11.61 -49.86 -35.10
CA LEU A 176 11.71 -50.70 -36.29
C LEU A 176 12.69 -51.87 -36.11
N LYS A 177 13.80 -51.65 -35.40
CA LYS A 177 14.80 -52.67 -35.09
C LYS A 177 14.21 -53.74 -34.16
N ASP A 178 13.51 -53.30 -33.12
CA ASP A 178 12.87 -54.19 -32.16
C ASP A 178 11.59 -54.81 -32.72
N MET A 179 10.90 -54.17 -33.68
CA MET A 179 9.76 -54.77 -34.38
C MET A 179 10.12 -56.11 -35.04
N ARG A 180 11.35 -56.33 -35.50
CA ARG A 180 11.74 -57.65 -36.04
C ARG A 180 11.83 -58.73 -34.95
N SER A 181 12.34 -58.37 -33.78
CA SER A 181 12.44 -59.24 -32.60
C SER A 181 11.06 -59.52 -32.00
N ILE A 182 10.25 -58.46 -31.81
CA ILE A 182 8.85 -58.53 -31.37
C ILE A 182 8.03 -59.33 -32.38
N LYS A 183 8.27 -59.17 -33.68
CA LYS A 183 7.59 -59.95 -34.73
C LYS A 183 7.80 -61.45 -34.54
N GLN A 184 9.03 -61.91 -34.32
CA GLN A 184 9.31 -63.34 -34.10
C GLN A 184 8.61 -63.86 -32.84
N ASN A 185 8.70 -63.12 -31.73
CA ASN A 185 8.11 -63.54 -30.47
C ASN A 185 6.58 -63.46 -30.46
N VAL A 186 5.97 -62.46 -31.11
CA VAL A 186 4.51 -62.27 -31.10
C VAL A 186 3.79 -63.21 -32.07
N THR A 187 4.42 -63.58 -33.21
CA THR A 187 3.82 -64.57 -34.13
C THR A 187 3.69 -65.96 -33.52
N GLU A 188 4.45 -66.28 -32.47
CA GLU A 188 4.29 -67.54 -31.71
C GLU A 188 3.03 -67.53 -30.84
N PHE A 189 2.57 -66.35 -30.37
CA PHE A 189 1.42 -66.23 -29.46
C PHE A 189 0.13 -65.74 -30.14
N PHE A 190 0.20 -65.10 -31.31
CA PHE A 190 -0.96 -64.59 -32.04
C PHE A 190 -1.14 -65.29 -33.40
N PRO A 191 -2.25 -66.02 -33.61
CA PRO A 191 -2.51 -66.79 -34.84
C PRO A 191 -3.06 -65.93 -35.98
N PHE A 192 -2.62 -64.67 -36.10
CA PHE A 192 -3.07 -63.75 -37.16
C PHE A 192 -1.93 -63.40 -38.10
N ASP A 193 -2.28 -63.13 -39.35
CA ASP A 193 -1.32 -62.65 -40.34
C ASP A 193 -0.68 -61.34 -39.88
N ILE A 194 0.62 -61.18 -40.14
CA ILE A 194 1.47 -60.04 -39.79
C ILE A 194 0.85 -58.72 -40.27
N THR A 195 0.09 -58.78 -41.36
CA THR A 195 -0.67 -57.65 -41.91
C THR A 195 -1.59 -57.02 -40.86
N TYR A 196 -2.30 -57.81 -40.05
CA TYR A 196 -3.20 -57.30 -39.02
C TYR A 196 -2.46 -56.67 -37.85
N LEU A 197 -1.32 -57.25 -37.45
CA LEU A 197 -0.45 -56.70 -36.40
C LEU A 197 0.08 -55.31 -36.79
N ASN A 198 0.51 -55.15 -38.05
CA ASN A 198 0.97 -53.87 -38.57
C ASN A 198 -0.16 -52.82 -38.60
N ILE A 199 -1.38 -53.21 -39.00
CA ILE A 199 -2.56 -52.33 -38.97
C ILE A 199 -2.88 -51.89 -37.54
N PHE A 200 -2.80 -52.80 -36.58
CA PHE A 200 -3.01 -52.50 -35.16
C PHE A 200 -1.97 -51.49 -34.62
N PHE A 201 -0.67 -51.74 -34.84
CA PHE A 201 0.38 -50.81 -34.42
C PHE A 201 0.27 -49.45 -35.11
N PHE A 202 -0.04 -49.44 -36.42
CA PHE A 202 -0.27 -48.20 -37.14
C PHE A 202 -1.46 -47.43 -36.57
N SER A 203 -2.52 -48.12 -36.17
CA SER A 203 -3.70 -47.51 -35.53
C SER A 203 -3.35 -46.90 -34.16
N ILE A 204 -2.50 -47.55 -33.36
CA ILE A 204 -1.98 -46.98 -32.10
C ILE A 204 -1.16 -45.72 -32.38
N ILE A 205 -0.22 -45.77 -33.33
CA ILE A 205 0.62 -44.62 -33.68
C ILE A 205 -0.25 -43.47 -34.19
N LEU A 206 -1.20 -43.76 -35.07
CA LEU A 206 -2.15 -42.78 -35.58
C LEU A 206 -2.94 -42.14 -34.43
N LEU A 207 -3.44 -42.94 -33.49
CA LEU A 207 -4.14 -42.44 -32.30
C LEU A 207 -3.26 -41.52 -31.45
N VAL A 208 -2.00 -41.89 -31.20
CA VAL A 208 -1.04 -41.07 -30.43
C VAL A 208 -0.76 -39.74 -31.15
N VAL A 209 -0.50 -39.78 -32.46
CA VAL A 209 -0.25 -38.59 -33.28
C VAL A 209 -1.48 -37.69 -33.32
N THR A 210 -2.67 -38.26 -33.53
CA THR A 210 -3.93 -37.52 -33.53
C THR A 210 -4.16 -36.86 -32.17
N ASN A 211 -3.95 -37.58 -31.06
CA ASN A 211 -4.08 -37.02 -29.71
C ASN A 211 -3.08 -35.88 -29.47
N PHE A 212 -1.83 -36.03 -29.92
CA PHE A 212 -0.81 -34.98 -29.83
C PHE A 212 -1.21 -33.72 -30.62
N LEU A 213 -1.67 -33.90 -31.86
CA LEU A 213 -2.12 -32.78 -32.70
C LEU A 213 -3.33 -32.08 -32.11
N ILE A 214 -4.31 -32.84 -31.60
CA ILE A 214 -5.47 -32.29 -30.90
C ILE A 214 -5.03 -31.44 -29.71
N ASN A 215 -4.20 -32.00 -28.81
CA ASN A 215 -3.73 -31.29 -27.61
C ASN A 215 -2.97 -30.00 -27.97
N ARG A 216 -2.17 -30.02 -29.04
CA ARG A 216 -1.45 -28.83 -29.53
C ARG A 216 -2.41 -27.76 -30.06
N LEU A 217 -3.44 -28.15 -30.82
CA LEU A 217 -4.47 -27.23 -31.30
C LEU A 217 -5.27 -26.62 -30.15
N VAL A 218 -5.62 -27.42 -29.14
CA VAL A 218 -6.33 -26.92 -27.96
C VAL A 218 -5.45 -25.92 -27.20
N LEU A 219 -4.19 -26.28 -26.93
CA LEU A 219 -3.24 -25.38 -26.26
C LEU A 219 -3.08 -24.05 -26.99
N ALA A 220 -2.90 -24.07 -28.31
CA ALA A 220 -2.81 -22.86 -29.12
C ALA A 220 -4.06 -21.97 -29.01
N LYS A 221 -5.26 -22.58 -28.95
CA LYS A 221 -6.50 -21.84 -28.73
C LYS A 221 -6.62 -21.29 -27.32
N VAL A 222 -6.26 -22.05 -26.29
CA VAL A 222 -6.25 -21.59 -24.89
C VAL A 222 -5.33 -20.38 -24.75
N LEU A 223 -4.14 -20.41 -25.33
CA LEU A 223 -3.24 -19.26 -25.35
C LEU A 223 -3.84 -18.05 -26.07
N ASN A 224 -4.53 -18.25 -27.20
CA ASN A 224 -5.20 -17.16 -27.90
C ASN A 224 -6.35 -16.56 -27.07
N ILE A 225 -7.14 -17.40 -26.38
CA ILE A 225 -8.17 -16.93 -25.45
C ILE A 225 -7.54 -16.16 -24.29
N ALA A 226 -6.43 -16.65 -23.74
CA ALA A 226 -5.69 -15.98 -22.67
C ALA A 226 -5.25 -14.57 -23.09
N GLU A 227 -4.76 -14.39 -24.32
CA GLU A 227 -4.43 -13.07 -24.86
C GLU A 227 -5.68 -12.20 -25.06
N LYS A 228 -6.80 -12.76 -25.53
CA LYS A 228 -8.06 -12.02 -25.66
C LYS A 228 -8.62 -11.55 -24.31
N LEU A 229 -8.52 -12.38 -23.28
CA LEU A 229 -8.95 -12.07 -21.91
C LEU A 229 -8.25 -10.84 -21.33
N LYS A 230 -7.03 -10.52 -21.80
CA LYS A 230 -6.29 -9.32 -21.38
C LYS A 230 -6.81 -8.02 -22.01
N THR A 231 -7.61 -8.11 -23.07
CA THR A 231 -8.05 -6.92 -23.83
C THR A 231 -9.14 -6.13 -23.09
N ASN A 232 -9.08 -4.80 -23.16
CA ASN A 232 -10.06 -3.92 -22.52
C ASN A 232 -11.51 -4.19 -22.97
N LYS A 233 -11.70 -4.64 -24.22
CA LYS A 233 -13.03 -5.00 -24.74
C LYS A 233 -13.68 -6.12 -23.92
N VAL A 234 -12.91 -7.15 -23.58
CA VAL A 234 -13.40 -8.30 -22.80
C VAL A 234 -13.64 -7.91 -21.35
N LEU A 235 -12.76 -7.08 -20.77
CA LEU A 235 -12.96 -6.56 -19.42
C LEU A 235 -14.26 -5.75 -19.33
N ASN A 236 -14.49 -4.84 -20.27
CA ASN A 236 -15.71 -4.02 -20.30
C ASN A 236 -16.96 -4.88 -20.51
N ASP A 237 -16.91 -5.90 -21.38
CA ASP A 237 -18.02 -6.84 -21.58
C ASP A 237 -18.33 -7.64 -20.31
N PHE A 238 -17.29 -8.10 -19.61
CA PHE A 238 -17.44 -8.79 -18.32
C PHE A 238 -18.13 -7.92 -17.26
N PHE A 239 -17.62 -6.70 -17.06
CA PHE A 239 -18.21 -5.78 -16.09
C PHE A 239 -19.64 -5.38 -16.46
N LYS A 240 -19.91 -5.17 -17.75
CA LYS A 240 -21.27 -4.88 -18.25
C LYS A 240 -22.25 -6.02 -17.91
N LYS A 241 -21.91 -7.27 -18.24
CA LYS A 241 -22.76 -8.43 -17.96
C LYS A 241 -22.98 -8.68 -16.46
N ASN A 242 -21.94 -8.48 -15.65
CA ASN A 242 -22.08 -8.66 -14.20
C ASN A 242 -22.83 -7.49 -13.51
N ASN A 243 -22.74 -6.26 -14.04
CA ASN A 243 -23.46 -5.10 -13.53
C ASN A 243 -24.97 -5.18 -13.83
N GLU A 244 -25.34 -5.67 -15.02
CA GLU A 244 -26.75 -5.80 -15.45
C GLU A 244 -27.54 -6.82 -14.61
N THR A 245 -26.86 -7.75 -13.92
CA THR A 245 -27.51 -8.91 -13.30
C THR A 245 -27.74 -8.80 -11.79
N ASN A 246 -27.16 -7.83 -11.05
CA ASN A 246 -27.14 -7.96 -9.58
C ASN A 246 -27.43 -6.73 -8.69
N TYR A 247 -27.45 -5.48 -9.15
CA TYR A 247 -27.76 -4.36 -8.23
C TYR A 247 -28.51 -3.18 -8.88
N PRO A 248 -29.63 -2.71 -8.27
CA PRO A 248 -30.26 -1.45 -8.66
C PRO A 248 -29.38 -0.27 -8.21
N ARG A 249 -28.61 0.30 -9.15
CA ARG A 249 -28.06 1.68 -9.28
C ARG A 249 -27.58 2.54 -8.09
N TYR A 250 -27.77 2.17 -6.82
CA TYR A 250 -27.66 3.11 -5.69
C TYR A 250 -26.62 2.77 -4.61
N ASP A 251 -25.87 1.66 -4.72
CA ASP A 251 -24.75 1.42 -3.81
C ASP A 251 -23.51 0.94 -4.58
N VAL A 252 -22.82 1.89 -5.20
CA VAL A 252 -21.57 1.68 -5.97
C VAL A 252 -20.41 1.29 -5.05
N SER A 253 -20.54 1.51 -3.73
CA SER A 253 -19.44 1.37 -2.78
C SER A 253 -19.04 -0.09 -2.47
N ASN A 254 -19.90 -1.06 -2.81
CA ASN A 254 -19.70 -2.48 -2.47
C ASN A 254 -19.91 -3.43 -3.64
N TYR A 255 -19.55 -3.04 -4.87
CA TYR A 255 -19.68 -3.96 -5.99
C TYR A 255 -18.65 -5.10 -5.91
N PHE A 256 -19.13 -6.34 -5.81
CA PHE A 256 -18.29 -7.54 -5.75
C PHE A 256 -18.78 -8.65 -6.69
N PHE A 257 -17.85 -9.46 -7.14
CA PHE A 257 -18.13 -10.72 -7.84
C PHE A 257 -17.28 -11.85 -7.28
N THR A 258 -17.66 -13.09 -7.59
CA THR A 258 -16.95 -14.28 -7.11
C THR A 258 -16.12 -14.93 -8.22
N GLU A 259 -15.19 -15.79 -7.83
CA GLU A 259 -14.36 -16.57 -8.75
C GLU A 259 -15.22 -17.46 -9.65
N SER A 260 -16.30 -18.04 -9.12
CA SER A 260 -17.27 -18.80 -9.92
C SER A 260 -17.95 -17.97 -11.02
N LYS A 261 -18.20 -16.67 -10.80
CA LYS A 261 -18.76 -15.80 -11.86
C LYS A 261 -17.77 -15.55 -12.99
N ILE A 262 -16.48 -15.44 -12.68
CA ILE A 262 -15.42 -15.35 -13.69
C ILE A 262 -15.38 -16.62 -14.52
N GLU A 263 -15.41 -17.77 -13.83
CA GLU A 263 -15.41 -19.08 -14.47
C GLU A 263 -16.59 -19.23 -15.44
N GLN A 264 -17.81 -18.92 -14.97
CA GLN A 264 -19.01 -18.94 -15.79
C GLN A 264 -18.92 -17.98 -16.99
N TYR A 265 -18.35 -16.79 -16.82
CA TYR A 265 -18.15 -15.85 -17.92
C TYR A 265 -17.19 -16.40 -18.99
N ILE A 266 -16.08 -17.02 -18.56
CA ILE A 266 -15.11 -17.63 -19.49
C ILE A 266 -15.75 -18.79 -20.24
N GLU A 267 -16.51 -19.63 -19.53
CA GLU A 267 -17.22 -20.77 -20.12
C GLU A 267 -18.24 -20.31 -21.18
N THR A 268 -19.12 -19.37 -20.81
CA THR A 268 -20.16 -18.86 -21.71
C THR A 268 -19.58 -18.09 -22.90
N SER A 269 -18.57 -17.24 -22.66
CA SER A 269 -18.04 -16.34 -23.70
C SER A 269 -17.07 -17.03 -24.67
N PHE A 270 -16.41 -18.13 -24.25
CA PHE A 270 -15.36 -18.77 -25.07
C PHE A 270 -15.55 -20.28 -25.28
N TYR A 271 -16.19 -21.01 -24.37
CA TYR A 271 -16.34 -22.48 -24.45
C TYR A 271 -17.67 -22.98 -25.02
N GLU A 272 -18.72 -22.15 -25.06
CA GLU A 272 -20.01 -22.59 -25.63
C GLU A 272 -20.00 -22.83 -27.15
N ASN A 273 -18.93 -22.43 -27.84
CA ASN A 273 -18.72 -22.77 -29.24
C ASN A 273 -18.70 -24.29 -29.46
N ALA A 274 -19.48 -24.78 -30.44
CA ALA A 274 -19.65 -26.21 -30.74
C ALA A 274 -18.32 -27.00 -30.85
N TYR A 275 -17.26 -26.34 -31.32
CA TYR A 275 -15.92 -26.89 -31.40
C TYR A 275 -15.31 -27.28 -30.03
N PHE A 276 -15.48 -26.44 -29.00
CA PHE A 276 -14.97 -26.71 -27.66
C PHE A 276 -15.76 -27.81 -26.95
N LYS A 277 -17.06 -27.93 -27.22
CA LYS A 277 -17.87 -29.06 -26.72
C LYS A 277 -17.34 -30.40 -27.23
N ILE A 278 -16.94 -30.47 -28.51
CA ILE A 278 -16.36 -31.70 -29.09
C ILE A 278 -15.00 -32.00 -28.46
N LEU A 279 -14.14 -31.00 -28.30
CA LEU A 279 -12.83 -31.19 -27.67
C LEU A 279 -12.91 -31.58 -26.19
N ASN A 280 -13.77 -30.95 -25.40
CA ASN A 280 -13.99 -31.33 -24.00
C ASN A 280 -14.59 -32.73 -23.87
N LYS A 281 -15.38 -33.19 -24.86
CA LYS A 281 -15.89 -34.56 -24.89
C LYS A 281 -14.77 -35.58 -25.13
N LEU A 282 -13.76 -35.22 -25.91
CA LEU A 282 -12.58 -36.06 -26.19
C LEU A 282 -11.58 -36.07 -25.03
N ASN A 283 -11.51 -35.00 -24.23
CA ASN A 283 -10.57 -34.91 -23.11
C ASN A 283 -11.13 -34.04 -21.96
N LYS A 284 -11.95 -34.65 -21.08
CA LYS A 284 -12.64 -33.97 -19.97
C LYS A 284 -11.69 -33.24 -19.02
N ASP A 285 -10.57 -33.88 -18.67
CA ASP A 285 -9.58 -33.33 -17.73
C ASP A 285 -8.91 -32.07 -18.28
N PHE A 286 -8.76 -31.97 -19.60
CA PHE A 286 -8.15 -30.82 -20.24
C PHE A 286 -9.05 -29.58 -20.15
N GLY A 287 -10.37 -29.76 -20.22
CA GLY A 287 -11.34 -28.67 -20.09
C GLY A 287 -11.22 -27.95 -18.75
N ALA A 288 -11.29 -28.72 -17.65
CA ALA A 288 -11.20 -28.17 -16.29
C ALA A 288 -9.86 -27.47 -16.02
N LYS A 289 -8.74 -28.08 -16.44
CA LYS A 289 -7.40 -27.48 -16.30
C LYS A 289 -7.27 -26.18 -17.10
N SER A 290 -7.80 -26.15 -18.32
CA SER A 290 -7.75 -24.98 -19.19
C SER A 290 -8.58 -23.82 -18.64
N ILE A 291 -9.78 -24.11 -18.14
CA ILE A 291 -10.65 -23.10 -17.53
C ILE A 291 -9.99 -22.52 -16.28
N SER A 292 -9.42 -23.38 -15.41
CA SER A 292 -8.68 -22.94 -14.24
C SER A 292 -7.50 -22.02 -14.61
N TYR A 293 -6.74 -22.37 -15.67
CA TYR A 293 -5.64 -21.54 -16.16
C TYR A 293 -6.13 -20.18 -16.68
N LEU A 294 -7.17 -20.17 -17.54
CA LEU A 294 -7.72 -18.94 -18.11
C LEU A 294 -8.31 -18.02 -17.04
N LYS A 295 -8.96 -18.60 -16.04
CA LYS A 295 -9.48 -17.90 -14.87
C LYS A 295 -8.36 -17.19 -14.10
N GLN A 296 -7.26 -17.88 -13.84
CA GLN A 296 -6.09 -17.28 -13.17
C GLN A 296 -5.50 -16.13 -14.01
N VAL A 297 -5.36 -16.31 -15.32
CA VAL A 297 -4.88 -15.25 -16.23
C VAL A 297 -5.80 -14.02 -16.17
N PHE A 298 -7.11 -14.23 -16.18
CA PHE A 298 -8.07 -13.13 -16.15
C PHE A 298 -8.07 -12.38 -14.82
N ILE A 299 -8.07 -13.11 -13.69
CA ILE A 299 -7.96 -12.51 -12.34
C ILE A 299 -6.66 -11.70 -12.22
N TYR A 300 -5.54 -12.28 -12.64
CA TYR A 300 -4.25 -11.59 -12.57
C TYR A 300 -4.25 -10.30 -13.39
N ASN A 301 -4.79 -10.35 -14.61
CA ASN A 301 -4.91 -9.16 -15.47
C ASN A 301 -5.85 -8.09 -14.88
N LEU A 302 -6.90 -8.48 -14.17
CA LEU A 302 -7.78 -7.54 -13.46
C LEU A 302 -7.06 -6.86 -12.28
N ILE A 303 -6.25 -7.62 -11.54
CA ILE A 303 -5.44 -7.11 -10.42
C ILE A 303 -4.33 -6.18 -10.96
N GLU A 304 -3.61 -6.59 -12.00
CA GLU A 304 -2.52 -5.81 -12.62
C GLU A 304 -3.00 -4.45 -13.13
N LYS A 305 -4.27 -4.35 -13.53
CA LYS A 305 -4.91 -3.10 -13.98
C LYS A 305 -5.57 -2.31 -12.85
N ASP A 306 -5.41 -2.72 -11.60
CA ASP A 306 -6.06 -2.12 -10.42
C ASP A 306 -7.60 -2.02 -10.57
N LEU A 307 -8.23 -2.98 -11.25
CA LEU A 307 -9.68 -3.00 -11.44
C LEU A 307 -10.40 -3.73 -10.28
N ILE A 308 -9.66 -4.56 -9.54
CA ILE A 308 -10.20 -5.33 -8.41
C ILE A 308 -9.23 -5.44 -7.24
N LYS A 309 -9.77 -5.65 -6.03
CA LYS A 309 -9.05 -6.14 -4.85
C LYS A 309 -9.56 -7.50 -4.42
N ILE A 310 -8.66 -8.33 -3.90
CA ILE A 310 -9.01 -9.63 -3.33
C ILE A 310 -9.73 -9.40 -2.00
N GLY A 311 -10.97 -9.86 -1.91
CA GLY A 311 -11.79 -9.85 -0.70
C GLY A 311 -11.72 -11.16 0.08
N LYS A 312 -12.55 -11.29 1.12
CA LYS A 312 -12.66 -12.53 1.92
C LYS A 312 -13.29 -13.65 1.09
N ALA A 313 -12.73 -14.84 1.14
CA ALA A 313 -13.32 -16.02 0.54
C ALA A 313 -14.54 -16.49 1.35
N GLU A 314 -15.60 -16.91 0.66
CA GLU A 314 -16.78 -17.51 1.29
C GLU A 314 -17.03 -18.88 0.63
N LYS A 315 -17.09 -19.94 1.44
CA LYS A 315 -17.28 -21.33 0.94
C LYS A 315 -16.28 -21.75 -0.15
N LEU A 316 -15.00 -21.37 0.03
CA LEU A 316 -13.90 -21.60 -0.93
C LEU A 316 -14.00 -20.84 -2.26
N ASP A 317 -15.00 -19.97 -2.44
CA ASP A 317 -15.13 -19.08 -3.59
C ASP A 317 -14.56 -17.70 -3.22
N ARG A 318 -13.54 -17.24 -3.95
CA ARG A 318 -12.89 -15.96 -3.67
C ARG A 318 -13.80 -14.83 -4.11
N LYS A 319 -14.01 -13.84 -3.23
CA LYS A 319 -14.71 -12.60 -3.58
C LYS A 319 -13.71 -11.56 -4.05
N PHE A 320 -14.10 -10.79 -5.04
CA PHE A 320 -13.32 -9.67 -5.58
C PHE A 320 -14.17 -8.41 -5.51
N THR A 321 -13.63 -7.38 -4.88
CA THR A 321 -14.25 -6.04 -4.80
C THR A 321 -13.75 -5.22 -5.98
N VAL A 322 -14.64 -4.56 -6.69
CA VAL A 322 -14.29 -3.73 -7.84
C VAL A 322 -13.84 -2.36 -7.37
N LEU A 323 -12.73 -1.88 -7.94
CA LEU A 323 -12.23 -0.52 -7.72
C LEU A 323 -12.81 0.36 -8.82
N GLY A 324 -13.49 1.44 -8.40
CA GLY A 324 -14.15 2.40 -9.29
C GLY A 324 -13.19 3.34 -9.98
#